data_AF-A0A8J7TK83-F1
#
_entry.id   AF-A0A8J7TK83-F1
#
_cell.length_a   1.000
_cell.length_b   1.000
_cell.length_c   1.000
_cell.angle_alpha   90.00
_cell.angle_beta   90.00
_cell.angle_gamma   90.00
#
_symmetry.space_group_name_H-M   'P 1'
#
loop_
_entity.id
_entity.type
_entity.pdbx_description
1 polymer ?
#
loop_
_entity_poly.entity_id
_entity_poly.type
_entity_poly.pdbx_seq_one_letter_code
_entity_poly.pdbx_strand_id
1 'polypeptide(L)'
;MLSKLKAVSVNLLLLAIFGAPGAALAQSVSPSFPSAPPPAVSAPVIPVVPVQTQPVFPVFPVLPPPRTDFTLPLVPTDYTNASMVAPLGVSGPILNPANAVKKIDFNFKDPRSETEDGIMVKHLPGAQYERPQPAAIHLSEGTLLVSVRRPAHLAIVTTPRGDISIDSDAEVIIRYEDGILRVLNLSGLGEGIKVRIHGSEVSASLNGQSFESVKHEPRAMALKVGHELVSSDHALSRADLRPHDGVARRHFALLEDKCMAVSEFSLESALDKMTLLVDLQTKVSGVKERRILGDLAKMAAVLNYMNGAQGFEHGSEHGSGKRPQLGSN
;
A
#
# COMPACT_ATOMS: atom_id res chain seq x y z
N MET A 1 -34.39 -47.99 -28.00
CA MET A 1 -35.85 -47.70 -28.04
C MET A 1 -36.05 -46.23 -27.69
N LEU A 2 -36.75 -45.50 -28.56
CA LEU A 2 -37.36 -44.17 -28.46
C LEU A 2 -36.50 -43.01 -27.89
N SER A 3 -35.98 -42.06 -28.68
CA SER A 3 -36.66 -41.00 -29.48
C SER A 3 -37.36 -39.95 -28.57
N LYS A 4 -37.31 -38.63 -28.76
CA LYS A 4 -36.91 -37.74 -29.88
C LYS A 4 -37.29 -36.28 -29.49
N LEU A 5 -36.71 -35.30 -30.19
CA LEU A 5 -37.26 -33.95 -30.56
C LEU A 5 -37.28 -32.87 -29.45
N LYS A 6 -37.06 -31.55 -29.67
CA LYS A 6 -36.87 -30.62 -30.81
C LYS A 6 -36.41 -29.27 -30.15
N ALA A 7 -35.37 -28.53 -30.51
CA ALA A 7 -35.00 -27.80 -31.75
C ALA A 7 -35.86 -26.55 -32.09
N VAL A 8 -35.12 -25.48 -32.51
CA VAL A 8 -35.45 -24.29 -33.35
C VAL A 8 -36.23 -23.14 -32.63
N SER A 9 -35.95 -21.82 -32.79
CA SER A 9 -35.42 -21.08 -33.94
C SER A 9 -34.74 -19.73 -33.63
N VAL A 10 -33.77 -19.41 -34.50
CA VAL A 10 -33.17 -18.11 -34.80
C VAL A 10 -33.94 -17.43 -35.94
N ASN A 11 -34.11 -16.10 -35.88
CA ASN A 11 -34.07 -15.10 -36.99
C ASN A 11 -34.95 -13.88 -36.63
N LEU A 12 -34.38 -12.67 -36.52
CA LEU A 12 -34.07 -11.69 -37.60
C LEU A 12 -35.27 -10.79 -37.91
N LEU A 13 -35.17 -9.49 -37.59
CA LEU A 13 -35.49 -8.45 -38.58
C LEU A 13 -34.92 -7.07 -38.20
N LEU A 14 -34.21 -6.53 -39.18
CA LEU A 14 -33.74 -5.17 -39.37
C LEU A 14 -34.80 -4.43 -40.20
N LEU A 15 -35.26 -3.23 -39.83
CA LEU A 15 -35.46 -2.14 -40.81
C LEU A 15 -35.74 -0.78 -40.14
N ALA A 16 -35.17 0.23 -40.76
CA ALA A 16 -35.14 1.65 -40.41
C ALA A 16 -36.38 2.42 -40.93
N ILE A 17 -36.45 3.73 -40.60
CA ILE A 17 -36.60 4.90 -41.53
C ILE A 17 -37.47 6.05 -40.97
N PHE A 18 -36.81 7.21 -40.82
CA PHE A 18 -37.20 8.62 -41.06
C PHE A 18 -38.31 9.36 -40.28
N GLY A 19 -38.01 10.61 -39.94
CA GLY A 19 -39.00 11.71 -39.90
C GLY A 19 -38.82 12.76 -38.78
N ALA A 20 -37.99 13.79 -39.00
CA ALA A 20 -37.96 15.05 -38.23
C ALA A 20 -39.15 15.97 -38.61
N PRO A 21 -39.18 17.26 -38.22
CA PRO A 21 -39.17 17.90 -36.90
C PRO A 21 -40.47 18.73 -36.66
N GLY A 22 -40.73 19.17 -35.43
CA GLY A 22 -41.84 20.09 -35.12
C GLY A 22 -41.39 21.25 -34.24
N ALA A 23 -41.19 22.42 -34.84
CA ALA A 23 -41.01 23.69 -34.16
C ALA A 23 -42.38 24.28 -33.78
N ALA A 24 -42.48 24.92 -32.61
CA ALA A 24 -43.56 25.84 -32.29
C ALA A 24 -42.99 27.07 -31.57
N LEU A 25 -43.22 28.22 -32.21
CA LEU A 25 -43.02 29.60 -31.77
C LEU A 25 -44.25 30.11 -31.00
N ALA A 26 -44.09 31.29 -30.40
CA ALA A 26 -45.07 32.19 -29.75
C ALA A 26 -45.19 32.01 -28.22
N GLN A 27 -45.24 33.06 -27.39
CA GLN A 27 -45.35 34.50 -27.62
C GLN A 27 -44.96 35.27 -26.33
N SER A 28 -44.55 36.51 -26.54
CA SER A 28 -44.21 37.55 -25.57
C SER A 28 -45.35 37.99 -24.66
N VAL A 29 -45.05 38.26 -23.38
CA VAL A 29 -45.78 39.28 -22.59
C VAL A 29 -44.79 39.97 -21.63
N SER A 30 -44.61 41.27 -21.79
CA SER A 30 -43.93 42.15 -20.82
C SER A 30 -44.95 42.72 -19.83
N PRO A 31 -44.53 43.00 -18.59
CA PRO A 31 -45.00 44.22 -17.95
C PRO A 31 -43.88 45.06 -17.32
N SER A 32 -44.19 46.34 -17.25
CA SER A 32 -43.38 47.54 -17.02
C SER A 32 -42.87 47.70 -15.57
N PHE A 33 -41.70 48.34 -15.45
CA PHE A 33 -41.03 48.78 -14.22
C PHE A 33 -41.71 49.97 -13.52
N PRO A 34 -41.49 50.14 -12.20
CA PRO A 34 -41.33 51.45 -11.59
C PRO A 34 -39.85 51.82 -11.40
N SER A 35 -39.54 53.07 -11.74
CA SER A 35 -38.24 53.75 -11.81
C SER A 35 -37.51 53.85 -10.46
N ALA A 36 -36.24 53.46 -10.41
CA ALA A 36 -35.31 53.78 -9.32
C ALA A 36 -34.65 55.16 -9.58
N PRO A 37 -34.34 55.95 -8.53
CA PRO A 37 -33.68 57.25 -8.68
C PRO A 37 -32.19 57.12 -9.08
N PRO A 38 -31.61 58.13 -9.76
CA PRO A 38 -30.28 58.06 -10.36
C PRO A 38 -29.14 58.13 -9.30
N PRO A 39 -27.96 57.55 -9.60
CA PRO A 39 -26.84 57.54 -8.67
C PRO A 39 -26.19 58.93 -8.53
N ALA A 40 -25.81 59.26 -7.29
CA ALA A 40 -25.04 60.45 -6.98
C ALA A 40 -23.62 60.37 -7.58
N VAL A 41 -23.24 61.44 -8.28
CA VAL A 41 -21.89 61.66 -8.82
C VAL A 41 -20.95 61.92 -7.64
N SER A 42 -20.02 60.99 -7.38
CA SER A 42 -18.92 61.21 -6.43
C SER A 42 -17.66 61.59 -7.21
N ALA A 43 -16.96 62.62 -6.73
CA ALA A 43 -15.82 63.27 -7.35
C ALA A 43 -14.64 62.31 -7.64
N PRO A 44 -13.74 62.63 -8.60
CA PRO A 44 -12.57 61.80 -8.88
C PRO A 44 -11.62 61.76 -7.67
N VAL A 45 -11.44 60.56 -7.13
CA VAL A 45 -10.39 60.25 -6.16
C VAL A 45 -9.05 60.30 -6.89
N ILE A 46 -8.16 61.20 -6.46
CA ILE A 46 -6.77 61.26 -6.92
C ILE A 46 -6.08 59.96 -6.48
N PRO A 47 -5.46 59.17 -7.38
CA PRO A 47 -4.65 58.04 -6.96
C PRO A 47 -3.37 58.55 -6.29
N VAL A 48 -3.27 58.38 -4.98
CA VAL A 48 -2.00 58.49 -4.26
C VAL A 48 -1.14 57.32 -4.69
N VAL A 49 -0.04 57.60 -5.39
CA VAL A 49 0.97 56.58 -5.74
C VAL A 49 1.60 56.07 -4.44
N PRO A 50 1.54 54.76 -4.13
CA PRO A 50 2.27 54.22 -3.00
C PRO A 50 3.78 54.28 -3.31
N VAL A 51 4.54 54.93 -2.43
CA VAL A 51 6.00 54.84 -2.42
C VAL A 51 6.36 53.38 -2.15
N GLN A 52 6.96 52.70 -3.13
CA GLN A 52 7.54 51.39 -2.95
C GLN A 52 8.71 51.48 -1.96
N THR A 53 8.49 51.01 -0.73
CA THR A 53 9.58 50.62 0.16
C THR A 53 10.18 49.32 -0.36
N GLN A 54 11.47 49.32 -0.68
CA GLN A 54 12.17 48.11 -1.09
C GLN A 54 12.16 47.08 0.05
N PRO A 55 11.99 45.77 -0.24
CA PRO A 55 12.11 44.74 0.78
C PRO A 55 13.56 44.60 1.22
N VAL A 56 13.83 44.86 2.50
CA VAL A 56 15.11 44.54 3.14
C VAL A 56 15.15 43.03 3.34
N PHE A 57 16.02 42.34 2.60
CA PHE A 57 16.27 40.92 2.81
C PHE A 57 17.07 40.71 4.11
N PRO A 58 16.70 39.76 4.98
CA PRO A 58 17.54 39.41 6.12
C PRO A 58 18.83 38.75 5.63
N VAL A 59 19.98 39.31 6.03
CA VAL A 59 21.30 38.73 5.80
C VAL A 59 21.44 37.51 6.73
N PHE A 60 21.52 36.32 6.15
CA PHE A 60 21.84 35.10 6.91
C PHE A 60 23.32 35.12 7.33
N PRO A 61 23.66 34.77 8.57
CA PRO A 61 25.05 34.61 8.99
C PRO A 61 25.68 33.42 8.26
N VAL A 62 26.76 33.67 7.53
CA VAL A 62 27.59 32.63 6.89
C VAL A 62 28.36 31.90 7.98
N LEU A 63 28.11 30.60 8.14
CA LEU A 63 28.91 29.75 9.02
C LEU A 63 30.33 29.57 8.44
N PRO A 64 31.39 29.61 9.26
CA PRO A 64 32.74 29.29 8.80
C PRO A 64 32.81 27.82 8.34
N PRO A 65 33.66 27.50 7.34
CA PRO A 65 33.80 26.14 6.86
C PRO A 65 34.32 25.21 7.97
N PRO A 66 33.88 23.93 7.99
CA PRO A 66 34.36 22.97 8.97
C PRO A 66 35.86 22.75 8.81
N ARG A 67 36.58 22.76 9.94
CA ARG A 67 38.02 22.42 10.00
C ARG A 67 38.21 20.96 9.58
N THR A 68 38.99 20.72 8.54
CA THR A 68 39.35 19.37 8.08
C THR A 68 40.58 18.87 8.84
N ASP A 69 40.38 18.49 10.10
CA ASP A 69 41.37 17.70 10.85
C ASP A 69 40.71 16.37 11.25
N PHE A 70 40.46 15.52 10.26
CA PHE A 70 40.11 14.11 10.48
C PHE A 70 41.22 13.24 9.87
N THR A 71 42.20 12.88 10.70
CA THR A 71 43.07 11.73 10.45
C THR A 71 42.28 10.46 10.76
N LEU A 72 41.86 9.74 9.71
CA LEU A 72 41.32 8.39 9.85
C LEU A 72 42.42 7.44 10.33
N PRO A 73 42.19 6.54 11.30
CA PRO A 73 43.15 5.49 11.61
C PRO A 73 43.21 4.49 10.46
N LEU A 74 44.42 4.32 9.91
CA LEU A 74 44.75 3.32 8.90
C LEU A 74 44.50 1.92 9.48
N VAL A 75 43.48 1.22 9.00
CA VAL A 75 43.27 -0.20 9.32
C VAL A 75 44.17 -1.02 8.39
N PRO A 76 45.04 -1.91 8.91
CA PRO A 76 45.89 -2.75 8.07
C PRO A 76 45.05 -3.70 7.22
N THR A 77 45.15 -3.57 5.90
CA THR A 77 44.64 -4.55 4.95
C THR A 77 45.65 -5.68 4.81
N ASP A 78 45.45 -6.77 5.55
CA ASP A 78 46.10 -8.04 5.26
C ASP A 78 45.17 -9.20 5.64
N TYR A 79 44.45 -9.73 4.66
CA TYR A 79 44.01 -11.13 4.63
C TYR A 79 43.91 -11.58 3.18
N THR A 80 45.06 -11.95 2.60
CA THR A 80 45.11 -12.97 1.56
C THR A 80 44.86 -14.33 2.19
N ASN A 81 43.69 -14.90 1.98
CA ASN A 81 43.54 -16.35 1.94
C ASN A 81 42.59 -16.73 0.79
N ALA A 82 43.21 -16.99 -0.37
CA ALA A 82 42.57 -17.55 -1.54
C ALA A 82 42.48 -19.08 -1.36
N SER A 83 41.52 -19.57 -0.57
CA SER A 83 40.92 -20.90 -0.75
C SER A 83 39.80 -21.12 0.26
N MET A 84 38.55 -20.88 -0.15
CA MET A 84 37.39 -21.74 0.10
C MET A 84 36.24 -21.21 -0.78
N VAL A 85 36.12 -21.82 -1.94
CA VAL A 85 34.99 -21.67 -2.85
C VAL A 85 33.74 -22.19 -2.15
N ALA A 86 32.87 -21.28 -1.71
CA ALA A 86 31.47 -21.55 -1.41
C ALA A 86 30.63 -20.54 -2.20
N PRO A 87 29.50 -20.94 -2.81
CA PRO A 87 28.74 -20.06 -3.69
C PRO A 87 28.25 -18.85 -2.90
N LEU A 88 28.29 -17.67 -3.53
CA LEU A 88 27.83 -16.38 -3.02
C LEU A 88 26.37 -16.45 -2.54
N GLY A 89 26.18 -16.93 -1.32
CA GLY A 89 24.99 -16.70 -0.51
C GLY A 89 25.20 -15.38 0.20
N VAL A 90 24.54 -14.33 -0.30
CA VAL A 90 24.36 -13.08 0.44
C VAL A 90 23.64 -13.44 1.74
N SER A 91 24.40 -13.72 2.80
CA SER A 91 23.86 -13.76 4.16
C SER A 91 23.64 -12.31 4.58
N GLY A 92 22.59 -11.71 4.02
CA GLY A 92 22.09 -10.46 4.57
C GLY A 92 21.76 -10.68 6.05
N PRO A 93 21.96 -9.68 6.92
CA PRO A 93 21.51 -9.73 8.30
C PRO A 93 20.10 -10.31 8.40
N ILE A 94 19.99 -11.46 9.04
CA ILE A 94 18.74 -12.21 9.23
C ILE A 94 18.04 -11.57 10.43
N LEU A 95 16.83 -11.07 10.22
CA LEU A 95 15.97 -10.57 11.29
C LEU A 95 15.65 -11.74 12.23
N ASN A 96 15.75 -11.53 13.54
CA ASN A 96 15.13 -12.46 14.48
C ASN A 96 13.62 -12.23 14.39
N PRO A 97 12.80 -13.21 13.94
CA PRO A 97 11.36 -13.02 13.80
C PRO A 97 10.70 -12.54 15.10
N ALA A 98 11.25 -12.92 16.26
CA ALA A 98 10.75 -12.50 17.57
C ALA A 98 10.78 -10.98 17.79
N ASN A 99 11.65 -10.24 17.08
CA ASN A 99 11.75 -8.78 17.18
C ASN A 99 10.72 -8.05 16.31
N ALA A 100 10.16 -8.74 15.32
CA ALA A 100 9.25 -8.20 14.33
C ALA A 100 7.81 -8.66 14.56
N VAL A 101 7.67 -9.84 15.15
CA VAL A 101 6.39 -10.45 15.46
C VAL A 101 6.38 -10.95 16.90
N LYS A 102 5.31 -10.59 17.60
CA LYS A 102 5.02 -11.12 18.93
C LYS A 102 3.90 -12.14 18.84
N LYS A 103 4.14 -13.37 19.32
CA LYS A 103 3.07 -14.38 19.43
C LYS A 103 2.04 -13.91 20.45
N ILE A 104 0.76 -14.03 20.12
CA ILE A 104 -0.36 -13.65 21.00
C ILE A 104 -1.34 -14.82 21.12
N ASP A 105 -2.11 -14.81 22.19
CA ASP A 105 -3.22 -15.75 22.37
C ASP A 105 -4.41 -15.35 21.47
N PHE A 106 -5.28 -16.33 21.16
CA PHE A 106 -6.38 -16.22 20.19
C PHE A 106 -7.58 -15.39 20.67
N ASN A 107 -7.36 -14.20 21.23
CA ASN A 107 -8.44 -13.31 21.62
C ASN A 107 -8.63 -12.20 20.57
N PHE A 108 -9.26 -12.56 19.45
CA PHE A 108 -9.80 -11.58 18.50
C PHE A 108 -11.10 -11.03 19.06
N LYS A 109 -11.23 -9.70 19.12
CA LYS A 109 -12.46 -9.04 19.57
C LYS A 109 -13.58 -9.24 18.54
N ASP A 110 -14.83 -9.33 18.99
CA ASP A 110 -16.00 -9.47 18.12
C ASP A 110 -16.31 -8.11 17.44
N PRO A 111 -16.42 -8.04 16.09
CA PRO A 111 -16.65 -6.79 15.37
C PRO A 111 -18.10 -6.27 15.50
N ARG A 112 -19.04 -7.05 16.06
CA ARG A 112 -20.49 -6.75 16.07
C ARG A 112 -20.92 -5.49 16.86
N SER A 113 -20.03 -4.90 17.64
CA SER A 113 -20.34 -3.76 18.51
C SER A 113 -19.87 -2.40 17.95
N GLU A 114 -19.19 -2.37 16.82
CA GLU A 114 -18.49 -1.17 16.35
C GLU A 114 -19.30 -0.40 15.30
N THR A 115 -19.28 0.92 15.40
CA THR A 115 -19.88 1.82 14.40
C THR A 115 -18.91 2.03 13.23
N GLU A 116 -19.41 2.23 12.00
CA GLU A 116 -18.54 2.51 10.82
C GLU A 116 -17.74 3.80 10.96
N ASP A 117 -18.16 4.70 11.85
CA ASP A 117 -17.63 6.03 11.91
C ASP A 117 -16.15 6.01 12.31
N GLY A 118 -15.30 6.17 11.29
CA GLY A 118 -13.85 6.19 11.44
C GLY A 118 -13.11 5.05 10.73
N ILE A 119 -13.78 4.05 10.16
CA ILE A 119 -13.13 3.00 9.36
C ILE A 119 -13.15 3.39 7.88
N MET A 120 -11.98 3.68 7.33
CA MET A 120 -11.78 4.00 5.93
C MET A 120 -11.14 2.83 5.19
N VAL A 121 -11.72 2.45 4.05
CA VAL A 121 -11.18 1.42 3.14
C VAL A 121 -10.93 2.07 1.78
N LYS A 122 -9.69 1.99 1.30
CA LYS A 122 -9.30 2.32 -0.08
C LYS A 122 -8.80 1.05 -0.73
N HIS A 123 -8.99 0.91 -2.04
CA HIS A 123 -8.64 -0.31 -2.74
C HIS A 123 -8.05 0.00 -4.11
N LEU A 124 -7.25 -0.93 -4.64
CA LEU A 124 -6.84 -0.87 -6.04
C LEU A 124 -7.99 -1.31 -6.96
N PRO A 125 -8.01 -0.87 -8.23
CA PRO A 125 -8.91 -1.42 -9.24
C PRO A 125 -8.75 -2.94 -9.35
N GLY A 126 -9.87 -3.66 -9.44
CA GLY A 126 -9.88 -5.13 -9.51
C GLY A 126 -9.88 -5.85 -8.16
N ALA A 127 -9.76 -5.14 -7.03
CA ALA A 127 -9.93 -5.75 -5.71
C ALA A 127 -11.37 -6.27 -5.53
N GLN A 128 -11.49 -7.53 -5.13
CA GLN A 128 -12.74 -8.22 -4.82
C GLN A 128 -12.88 -8.28 -3.31
N TYR A 129 -13.74 -7.43 -2.77
CA TYR A 129 -14.04 -7.43 -1.34
C TYR A 129 -15.51 -7.12 -1.07
N GLU A 130 -16.00 -7.65 0.04
CA GLU A 130 -17.34 -7.38 0.57
C GLU A 130 -17.23 -6.78 1.97
N ARG A 131 -18.25 -6.03 2.37
CA ARG A 131 -18.34 -5.45 3.71
C ARG A 131 -19.63 -5.90 4.38
N PRO A 132 -19.65 -7.12 4.96
CA PRO A 132 -20.88 -7.66 5.57
C PRO A 132 -21.32 -6.88 6.81
N GLN A 133 -20.39 -6.21 7.50
CA GLN A 133 -20.67 -5.37 8.66
C GLN A 133 -19.76 -4.14 8.65
N PRO A 134 -20.15 -3.07 9.37
CA PRO A 134 -19.34 -1.89 9.58
C PRO A 134 -17.84 -2.13 9.82
N ALA A 135 -17.53 -2.99 10.78
CA ALA A 135 -16.16 -3.30 11.18
C ALA A 135 -15.61 -4.58 10.56
N ALA A 136 -16.36 -5.26 9.69
CA ALA A 136 -15.94 -6.51 9.07
C ALA A 136 -15.82 -6.36 7.55
N ILE A 137 -14.64 -6.68 7.02
CA ILE A 137 -14.31 -6.62 5.60
C ILE A 137 -13.87 -8.02 5.19
N HIS A 138 -14.46 -8.57 4.13
CA HIS A 138 -14.06 -9.84 3.54
C HIS A 138 -13.30 -9.53 2.25
N LEU A 139 -12.00 -9.80 2.22
CA LEU A 139 -11.15 -9.61 1.04
C LEU A 139 -10.91 -10.97 0.39
N SER A 140 -11.50 -11.19 -0.78
CA SER A 140 -11.34 -12.41 -1.57
C SER A 140 -10.12 -12.35 -2.47
N GLU A 141 -9.82 -11.18 -3.05
CA GLU A 141 -8.66 -10.96 -3.92
C GLU A 141 -8.30 -9.48 -4.06
N GLY A 142 -7.02 -9.15 -4.22
CA GLY A 142 -6.52 -7.81 -4.49
C GLY A 142 -5.94 -7.09 -3.28
N THR A 143 -5.87 -5.76 -3.36
CA THR A 143 -5.15 -4.92 -2.38
C THR A 143 -6.06 -3.84 -1.76
N LEU A 144 -6.06 -3.77 -0.42
CA LEU A 144 -6.77 -2.79 0.39
C LEU A 144 -5.79 -1.98 1.26
N LEU A 145 -6.08 -0.70 1.46
CA LEU A 145 -5.61 0.11 2.59
C LEU A 145 -6.78 0.29 3.53
N VAL A 146 -6.58 -0.10 4.79
CA VAL A 146 -7.57 0.07 5.85
C VAL A 146 -6.97 1.00 6.90
N SER A 147 -7.69 2.07 7.23
CA SER A 147 -7.36 2.97 8.33
C SER A 147 -8.53 2.98 9.31
N VAL A 148 -8.24 2.74 10.59
CA VAL A 148 -9.23 2.76 11.66
C VAL A 148 -8.95 3.99 12.53
N ARG A 149 -9.92 4.88 12.66
CA ARG A 149 -9.81 6.10 13.46
C ARG A 149 -10.96 6.19 14.45
N ARG A 150 -10.72 6.84 15.59
CA ARG A 150 -11.79 7.09 16.56
C ARG A 150 -12.95 7.88 15.92
N PRO A 151 -14.21 7.58 16.25
CA PRO A 151 -14.65 6.74 17.37
C PRO A 151 -14.54 5.21 17.18
N ALA A 152 -14.32 4.70 15.97
CA ALA A 152 -14.12 3.26 15.77
C ALA A 152 -12.89 2.72 16.53
N HIS A 153 -13.05 1.55 17.15
CA HIS A 153 -11.99 0.91 17.93
C HIS A 153 -11.33 -0.26 17.22
N LEU A 154 -12.02 -0.87 16.25
CA LEU A 154 -11.60 -2.11 15.62
C LEU A 154 -12.13 -2.21 14.19
N ALA A 155 -11.28 -2.69 13.28
CA ALA A 155 -11.72 -3.33 12.05
C ALA A 155 -11.11 -4.73 11.95
N ILE A 156 -11.86 -5.64 11.32
CA ILE A 156 -11.41 -7.00 11.02
C ILE A 156 -11.49 -7.19 9.52
N VAL A 157 -10.39 -7.64 8.94
CA VAL A 157 -10.31 -8.04 7.54
C VAL A 157 -10.08 -9.55 7.50
N THR A 158 -11.05 -10.28 6.95
CA THR A 158 -10.96 -11.72 6.74
C THR A 158 -10.54 -11.99 5.30
N THR A 159 -9.52 -12.82 5.15
CA THR A 159 -9.03 -13.34 3.86
C THR A 159 -9.09 -14.88 3.89
N PRO A 160 -9.01 -15.56 2.75
CA PRO A 160 -8.96 -17.02 2.74
C PRO A 160 -7.77 -17.62 3.52
N ARG A 161 -6.67 -16.86 3.69
CA ARG A 161 -5.46 -17.31 4.41
C ARG A 161 -5.45 -16.95 5.89
N GLY A 162 -6.19 -15.92 6.30
CA GLY A 162 -6.10 -15.39 7.64
C GLY A 162 -6.99 -14.19 7.93
N ASP A 163 -7.10 -13.87 9.22
CA ASP A 163 -7.82 -12.69 9.71
C ASP A 163 -6.84 -11.64 10.21
N ILE A 164 -7.15 -10.37 9.96
CA ILE A 164 -6.36 -9.23 10.39
C ILE A 164 -7.25 -8.34 11.25
N SER A 165 -6.88 -8.19 12.52
CA SER A 165 -7.48 -7.25 13.45
C SER A 165 -6.66 -5.97 13.47
N ILE A 166 -7.35 -4.83 13.36
CA ILE A 166 -6.78 -3.50 13.21
C ILE A 166 -7.35 -2.63 14.32
N ASP A 167 -6.54 -2.30 15.32
CA ASP A 167 -6.96 -1.45 16.44
C ASP A 167 -7.12 0.03 15.99
N SER A 168 -7.76 0.86 16.82
CA SER A 168 -7.90 2.31 16.56
C SER A 168 -6.57 3.03 16.36
N ASP A 169 -6.59 4.05 15.51
CA ASP A 169 -5.45 4.88 15.13
C ASP A 169 -4.35 4.09 14.39
N ALA A 170 -4.74 3.05 13.66
CA ALA A 170 -3.83 2.22 12.88
C ALA A 170 -4.15 2.25 11.37
N GLU A 171 -3.09 2.11 10.59
CA GLU A 171 -3.11 1.95 9.14
C GLU A 171 -2.43 0.65 8.74
N VAL A 172 -3.06 -0.09 7.84
CA VAL A 172 -2.51 -1.34 7.30
C VAL A 172 -2.82 -1.43 5.81
N ILE A 173 -1.86 -1.97 5.05
CA ILE A 173 -2.12 -2.44 3.69
C ILE A 173 -2.19 -3.95 3.72
N ILE A 174 -3.25 -4.50 3.14
CA ILE A 174 -3.51 -5.93 3.06
C ILE A 174 -3.65 -6.27 1.59
N ARG A 175 -2.86 -7.24 1.14
CA ARG A 175 -2.91 -7.77 -0.22
C ARG A 175 -3.12 -9.27 -0.15
N TYR A 176 -4.09 -9.77 -0.89
CA TYR A 176 -4.31 -11.20 -1.04
C TYR A 176 -4.43 -11.53 -2.53
N GLU A 177 -3.37 -12.10 -3.09
CA GLU A 177 -3.26 -12.38 -4.53
C GLU A 177 -2.48 -13.69 -4.71
N ASP A 178 -2.88 -14.52 -5.68
CA ASP A 178 -2.25 -15.80 -6.00
C ASP A 178 -2.04 -16.72 -4.78
N GLY A 179 -2.99 -16.73 -3.84
CA GLY A 179 -2.89 -17.52 -2.60
C GLY A 179 -1.96 -16.94 -1.53
N ILE A 180 -1.34 -15.79 -1.79
CA ILE A 180 -0.38 -15.13 -0.90
C ILE A 180 -1.04 -13.95 -0.18
N LEU A 181 -1.11 -14.04 1.15
CA LEU A 181 -1.46 -12.94 2.03
C LEU A 181 -0.23 -12.12 2.39
N ARG A 182 -0.31 -10.80 2.17
CA ARG A 182 0.64 -9.82 2.68
C ARG A 182 -0.05 -8.80 3.55
N VAL A 183 0.55 -8.50 4.70
CA VAL A 183 0.06 -7.50 5.65
C VAL A 183 1.21 -6.56 5.99
N LEU A 184 1.11 -5.30 5.57
CA LEU A 184 2.10 -4.26 5.84
C LEU A 184 1.59 -3.37 6.98
N ASN A 185 2.25 -3.40 8.14
CA ASN A 185 1.88 -2.54 9.25
C ASN A 185 2.46 -1.13 9.05
N LEU A 186 1.59 -0.16 8.75
CA LEU A 186 1.94 1.24 8.58
C LEU A 186 1.69 2.08 9.85
N SER A 187 1.08 1.49 10.88
CA SER A 187 0.60 2.18 12.08
C SER A 187 1.73 2.79 12.88
N GLY A 188 1.58 4.06 13.26
CA GLY A 188 2.60 4.77 14.03
C GLY A 188 2.73 4.37 15.50
N LEU A 189 1.73 3.68 16.07
CA LEU A 189 1.66 3.40 17.49
C LEU A 189 1.51 1.89 17.76
N GLY A 190 2.53 1.31 18.40
CA GLY A 190 2.48 -0.02 19.02
C GLY A 190 2.29 -1.21 18.08
N GLU A 191 1.72 -2.29 18.62
CA GLU A 191 1.44 -3.57 17.95
C GLU A 191 -0.07 -3.69 17.62
N GLY A 192 -0.67 -2.62 17.07
CA GLY A 192 -2.11 -2.51 16.81
C GLY A 192 -2.63 -3.40 15.68
N ILE A 193 -1.73 -4.05 14.93
CA ILE A 193 -2.06 -4.99 13.85
C ILE A 193 -1.80 -6.40 14.33
N LYS A 194 -2.87 -7.19 14.42
CA LYS A 194 -2.84 -8.59 14.86
C LYS A 194 -3.32 -9.47 13.73
N VAL A 195 -2.50 -10.43 13.33
CA VAL A 195 -2.78 -11.35 12.24
C VAL A 195 -2.94 -12.76 12.79
N ARG A 196 -4.04 -13.42 12.40
CA ARG A 196 -4.30 -14.83 12.62
C ARG A 196 -4.21 -15.55 11.29
N ILE A 197 -3.17 -16.34 11.12
CA ILE A 197 -3.05 -17.25 9.98
C ILE A 197 -3.86 -18.50 10.29
N HIS A 198 -4.72 -18.89 9.36
CA HIS A 198 -5.52 -20.11 9.49
C HIS A 198 -4.62 -21.33 9.31
N GLY A 199 -5.01 -22.45 9.91
CA GLY A 199 -4.27 -23.69 9.73
C GLY A 199 -4.33 -24.15 8.29
N SER A 200 -3.24 -24.70 7.78
CA SER A 200 -3.16 -25.16 6.39
C SER A 200 -2.33 -26.42 6.25
N GLU A 201 -2.70 -27.23 5.27
CA GLU A 201 -1.96 -28.42 4.90
C GLU A 201 -1.12 -28.11 3.66
N VAL A 202 0.21 -28.03 3.83
CA VAL A 202 1.13 -27.73 2.75
C VAL A 202 1.64 -29.05 2.19
N SER A 203 1.17 -29.41 0.99
CA SER A 203 1.69 -30.56 0.24
C SER A 203 2.81 -30.10 -0.68
N ALA A 204 4.04 -30.57 -0.47
CA ALA A 204 5.12 -30.36 -1.42
C ALA A 204 5.07 -31.45 -2.51
N SER A 205 5.17 -31.07 -3.78
CA SER A 205 5.47 -32.01 -4.86
C SER A 205 6.76 -31.57 -5.54
N LEU A 206 7.72 -32.50 -5.66
CA LEU A 206 8.97 -32.26 -6.37
C LEU A 206 9.14 -33.39 -7.39
N ASN A 207 9.33 -33.03 -8.67
CA ASN A 207 9.53 -33.98 -9.76
C ASN A 207 8.44 -35.07 -9.88
N GLY A 208 7.17 -34.71 -9.60
CA GLY A 208 6.04 -35.65 -9.67
C GLY A 208 5.93 -36.62 -8.49
N GLN A 209 6.81 -36.54 -7.49
CA GLN A 209 6.66 -37.23 -6.21
C GLN A 209 5.99 -36.29 -5.20
N SER A 210 4.86 -36.73 -4.66
CA SER A 210 4.19 -36.05 -3.55
C SER A 210 4.89 -36.42 -2.25
N PHE A 211 5.27 -35.40 -1.48
CA PHE A 211 5.79 -35.58 -0.12
C PHE A 211 4.62 -35.58 0.87
N GLU A 212 4.87 -36.10 2.08
CA GLU A 212 3.90 -35.99 3.17
C GLU A 212 3.54 -34.52 3.39
N SER A 213 2.25 -34.28 3.50
CA SER A 213 1.71 -32.96 3.73
C SER A 213 2.00 -32.52 5.16
N VAL A 214 2.57 -31.33 5.31
CA VAL A 214 2.85 -30.75 6.62
C VAL A 214 1.62 -29.96 7.06
N LYS A 215 1.05 -30.33 8.20
CA LYS A 215 -0.07 -29.61 8.81
C LYS A 215 0.48 -28.47 9.68
N HIS A 216 0.10 -27.25 9.32
CA HIS A 216 0.37 -26.06 10.08
C HIS A 216 -0.84 -25.74 10.96
N GLU A 217 -0.59 -25.64 12.26
CA GLU A 217 -1.59 -25.18 13.22
C GLU A 217 -1.86 -23.67 13.03
N PRO A 218 -3.09 -23.19 13.28
CA PRO A 218 -3.38 -21.77 13.27
C PRO A 218 -2.43 -21.00 14.20
N ARG A 219 -2.07 -19.76 13.82
CA ARG A 219 -1.21 -18.91 14.65
C ARG A 219 -1.67 -17.48 14.67
N ALA A 220 -1.64 -16.87 15.85
CA ALA A 220 -1.92 -15.46 16.07
C ALA A 220 -0.65 -14.70 16.46
N MET A 221 -0.48 -13.54 15.83
CA MET A 221 0.77 -12.78 15.84
C MET A 221 0.47 -11.28 15.79
N ALA A 222 1.14 -10.48 16.61
CA ALA A 222 1.11 -9.03 16.50
C ALA A 222 2.32 -8.56 15.67
N LEU A 223 2.07 -7.74 14.66
CA LEU A 223 3.08 -7.29 13.71
C LEU A 223 3.60 -5.90 14.12
N LYS A 224 4.92 -5.74 14.20
CA LYS A 224 5.54 -4.46 14.52
C LYS A 224 5.39 -3.46 13.36
N VAL A 225 5.34 -2.17 13.67
CA VAL A 225 5.38 -1.10 12.66
C VAL A 225 6.61 -1.22 11.74
N GLY A 226 6.43 -0.92 10.46
CA GLY A 226 7.50 -0.96 9.46
C GLY A 226 7.89 -2.38 9.04
N HIS A 227 7.12 -3.39 9.48
CA HIS A 227 7.30 -4.77 9.08
C HIS A 227 6.12 -5.26 8.27
N GLU A 228 6.40 -6.17 7.35
CA GLU A 228 5.41 -6.92 6.63
C GLU A 228 5.43 -8.40 7.04
N LEU A 229 4.24 -8.99 7.08
CA LEU A 229 4.06 -10.44 7.18
C LEU A 229 3.60 -10.95 5.81
N VAL A 230 4.23 -12.02 5.33
CA VAL A 230 3.85 -12.75 4.13
C VAL A 230 3.49 -14.18 4.52
N SER A 231 2.37 -14.70 4.04
CA SER A 231 1.95 -16.08 4.25
C SER A 231 1.30 -16.65 2.99
N SER A 232 1.64 -17.88 2.66
CA SER A 232 1.14 -18.61 1.49
C SER A 232 0.70 -20.02 1.86
N ASP A 233 -0.06 -20.66 0.98
CA ASP A 233 -0.42 -22.09 1.05
C ASP A 233 0.67 -23.02 0.49
N HIS A 234 1.75 -22.47 -0.04
CA HIS A 234 2.92 -23.16 -0.55
C HIS A 234 4.21 -22.60 0.09
N ALA A 235 5.35 -23.24 -0.14
CA ALA A 235 6.64 -22.71 0.30
C ALA A 235 6.99 -21.43 -0.49
N LEU A 236 7.28 -20.34 0.24
CA LEU A 236 7.57 -19.03 -0.35
C LEU A 236 8.83 -19.09 -1.21
N SER A 237 8.69 -18.65 -2.45
CA SER A 237 9.80 -18.43 -3.38
C SER A 237 10.45 -17.07 -3.16
N ARG A 238 11.60 -16.84 -3.81
CA ARG A 238 12.27 -15.54 -3.77
C ARG A 238 11.42 -14.42 -4.41
N ALA A 239 10.62 -14.76 -5.43
CA ALA A 239 9.71 -13.81 -6.06
C ALA A 239 8.60 -13.40 -5.08
N ASP A 240 8.10 -14.36 -4.29
CA ASP A 240 7.09 -14.10 -3.24
C ASP A 240 7.65 -13.26 -2.10
N LEU A 241 8.96 -13.27 -1.84
CA LEU A 241 9.54 -12.39 -0.84
C LEU A 241 9.84 -10.99 -1.38
N ARG A 242 9.93 -10.83 -2.71
CA ARG A 242 10.36 -9.58 -3.36
C ARG A 242 9.47 -9.25 -4.55
N PRO A 243 8.19 -8.94 -4.31
CA PRO A 243 7.29 -8.56 -5.39
C PRO A 243 7.77 -7.26 -6.05
N HIS A 244 7.45 -7.11 -7.34
CA HIS A 244 7.73 -5.89 -8.10
C HIS A 244 6.69 -4.79 -7.82
N ASP A 245 6.48 -4.45 -6.56
CA ASP A 245 5.51 -3.44 -6.11
C ASP A 245 6.15 -2.08 -5.78
N GLY A 246 7.44 -1.93 -6.09
CA GLY A 246 8.21 -0.72 -5.83
C GLY A 246 8.61 -0.53 -4.36
N VAL A 247 8.15 -1.38 -3.44
CA VAL A 247 8.47 -1.28 -2.01
C VAL A 247 9.80 -1.99 -1.72
N ALA A 248 10.74 -1.23 -1.18
CA ALA A 248 12.06 -1.75 -0.83
C ALA A 248 11.99 -2.53 0.49
N ARG A 249 12.67 -3.68 0.55
CA ARG A 249 12.62 -4.63 1.69
C ARG A 249 13.99 -5.07 2.13
N ARG A 250 14.11 -5.46 3.40
CA ARG A 250 15.34 -6.03 3.98
C ARG A 250 15.03 -6.98 5.13
N HIS A 251 16.08 -7.66 5.58
CA HIS A 251 16.07 -8.54 6.75
C HIS A 251 14.90 -9.54 6.77
N PHE A 252 14.89 -10.46 5.80
CA PHE A 252 13.87 -11.50 5.74
C PHE A 252 14.12 -12.56 6.82
N ALA A 253 13.07 -12.92 7.55
CA ALA A 253 13.04 -14.07 8.44
C ALA A 253 11.97 -15.05 7.98
N LEU A 254 12.38 -16.27 7.63
CA LEU A 254 11.46 -17.34 7.26
C LEU A 254 10.91 -18.02 8.52
N LEU A 255 9.64 -18.38 8.45
CA LEU A 255 8.87 -19.05 9.47
C LEU A 255 8.17 -20.26 8.85
N GLU A 256 7.80 -21.23 9.69
CA GLU A 256 6.89 -22.34 9.34
C GLU A 256 7.20 -23.02 8.01
N ASP A 257 8.30 -23.77 7.95
CA ASP A 257 8.70 -24.51 6.76
C ASP A 257 8.72 -23.67 5.47
N LYS A 258 9.00 -22.37 5.64
CA LYS A 258 9.08 -21.34 4.60
C LYS A 258 7.74 -20.96 3.97
N CYS A 259 6.59 -21.35 4.52
CA CYS A 259 5.28 -20.86 4.06
C CYS A 259 4.91 -19.48 4.65
N MET A 260 5.74 -18.98 5.57
CA MET A 260 5.59 -17.67 6.18
C MET A 260 6.92 -16.93 6.22
N ALA A 261 6.86 -15.61 6.11
CA ALA A 261 8.02 -14.75 6.23
C ALA A 261 7.66 -13.40 6.82
N VAL A 262 8.63 -12.79 7.48
CA VAL A 262 8.55 -11.42 7.97
C VAL A 262 9.73 -10.65 7.41
N SER A 263 9.50 -9.41 7.00
CA SER A 263 10.57 -8.53 6.52
C SER A 263 10.33 -7.10 6.97
N GLU A 264 11.40 -6.30 7.03
CA GLU A 264 11.28 -4.85 7.14
C GLU A 264 11.04 -4.25 5.77
N PHE A 265 10.08 -3.34 5.66
CA PHE A 265 9.82 -2.59 4.43
C PHE A 265 10.09 -1.09 4.65
N SER A 266 10.56 -0.41 3.60
CA SER A 266 10.76 1.04 3.63
C SER A 266 9.43 1.74 3.41
N LEU A 267 8.90 2.36 4.46
CA LEU A 267 7.67 3.15 4.38
C LEU A 267 7.82 4.36 3.46
N GLU A 268 9.02 4.93 3.36
CA GLU A 268 9.35 5.98 2.40
C GLU A 268 9.18 5.47 0.96
N SER A 269 9.76 4.32 0.62
CA SER A 269 9.58 3.72 -0.71
C SER A 269 8.12 3.37 -1.01
N ALA A 270 7.35 2.96 0.01
CA ALA A 270 5.93 2.69 -0.15
C ALA A 270 5.14 3.97 -0.44
N LEU A 271 5.43 5.07 0.26
CA LEU A 271 4.79 6.36 0.01
C LEU A 271 5.07 6.89 -1.40
N ASP A 272 6.27 6.63 -1.94
CA ASP A 272 6.67 7.14 -3.25
C ASP A 272 6.22 6.27 -4.42
N LYS A 273 6.13 4.95 -4.22
CA LYS A 273 6.00 3.98 -5.34
C LYS A 273 4.78 3.07 -5.25
N MET A 274 4.21 2.88 -4.07
CA MET A 274 3.07 1.97 -3.94
C MET A 274 1.83 2.65 -4.53
N THR A 275 1.28 2.05 -5.59
CA THR A 275 0.20 2.65 -6.39
C THR A 275 -0.94 3.18 -5.53
N LEU A 276 -1.36 2.43 -4.50
CA LEU A 276 -2.47 2.85 -3.64
C LEU A 276 -2.13 4.15 -2.87
N LEU A 277 -0.92 4.27 -2.34
CA LEU A 277 -0.49 5.45 -1.58
C LEU A 277 -0.21 6.65 -2.49
N VAL A 278 0.34 6.43 -3.69
CA VAL A 278 0.52 7.47 -4.71
C VAL A 278 -0.84 7.98 -5.21
N ASP A 279 -1.79 7.08 -5.46
CA ASP A 279 -3.16 7.43 -5.79
C ASP A 279 -3.81 8.22 -4.65
N LEU A 280 -3.56 7.83 -3.41
CA LEU A 280 -4.05 8.56 -2.25
C LEU A 280 -3.49 9.99 -2.24
N GLN A 281 -2.19 10.19 -2.50
CA GLN A 281 -1.53 11.50 -2.57
C GLN A 281 -2.04 12.39 -3.70
N THR A 282 -2.31 11.81 -4.87
CA THR A 282 -2.76 12.57 -6.05
C THR A 282 -4.26 12.89 -6.00
N LYS A 283 -5.06 12.03 -5.37
CA LYS A 283 -6.53 12.15 -5.28
C LYS A 283 -6.99 12.59 -3.89
N VAL A 284 -6.12 13.21 -3.09
CA VAL A 284 -6.47 13.68 -1.74
C VAL A 284 -7.58 14.74 -1.83
N SER A 285 -8.80 14.36 -1.46
CA SER A 285 -9.93 15.28 -1.40
C SER A 285 -10.37 15.59 0.03
N GLY A 286 -10.08 14.71 1.01
CA GLY A 286 -10.60 14.79 2.36
C GLY A 286 -9.58 15.12 3.47
N VAL A 287 -10.09 15.53 4.62
CA VAL A 287 -9.30 15.75 5.85
C VAL A 287 -8.73 14.43 6.38
N LYS A 288 -9.50 13.33 6.26
CA LYS A 288 -9.09 11.99 6.72
C LYS A 288 -7.87 11.49 5.94
N GLU A 289 -7.90 11.58 4.61
CA GLU A 289 -6.78 11.18 3.73
C GLU A 289 -5.52 12.01 3.97
N ARG A 290 -5.65 13.35 4.11
CA ARG A 290 -4.50 14.22 4.45
C ARG A 290 -3.84 13.82 5.76
N ARG A 291 -4.66 13.50 6.77
CA ARG A 291 -4.15 13.10 8.08
C ARG A 291 -3.39 11.78 7.99
N ILE A 292 -3.91 10.81 7.26
CA ILE A 292 -3.24 9.52 7.04
C ILE A 292 -1.87 9.74 6.39
N LEU A 293 -1.80 10.47 5.28
CA LEU A 293 -0.52 10.75 4.63
C LEU A 293 0.45 11.49 5.55
N GLY A 294 -0.03 12.44 6.34
CA GLY A 294 0.78 13.15 7.33
C GLY A 294 1.32 12.25 8.44
N ASP A 295 0.53 11.29 8.92
CA ASP A 295 0.95 10.32 9.92
C ASP A 295 1.96 9.33 9.32
N LEU A 296 1.72 8.83 8.11
CA LEU A 296 2.64 7.94 7.40
C LEU A 296 4.00 8.60 7.14
N ALA A 297 4.02 9.87 6.70
CA ALA A 297 5.26 10.60 6.46
C ALA A 297 6.09 10.79 7.73
N LYS A 298 5.44 11.12 8.86
CA LYS A 298 6.13 11.18 10.16
C LYS A 298 6.68 9.82 10.56
N MET A 299 5.93 8.76 10.33
CA MET A 299 6.39 7.41 10.65
C MET A 299 7.54 6.96 9.78
N ALA A 300 7.56 7.32 8.50
CA ALA A 300 8.71 7.05 7.63
C ALA A 300 9.98 7.71 8.20
N ALA A 301 9.88 8.98 8.63
CA ALA A 301 10.98 9.69 9.26
C ALA A 301 11.45 9.02 10.58
N VAL A 302 10.51 8.62 11.44
CA VAL A 302 10.83 7.92 12.70
C VAL A 302 11.51 6.58 12.43
N LEU A 303 11.00 5.77 11.51
CA LEU A 303 11.59 4.47 11.16
C LEU A 303 12.99 4.63 10.53
N ASN A 304 13.17 5.61 9.66
CA ASN A 304 14.48 5.93 9.10
C ASN A 304 15.48 6.38 10.17
N TYR A 305 15.03 7.15 11.17
CA TYR A 305 15.86 7.54 12.30
C TYR A 305 16.23 6.35 13.20
N MET A 306 15.26 5.47 13.51
CA MET A 306 15.46 4.34 14.43
C MET A 306 16.25 3.20 13.80
N ASN A 307 15.98 2.87 12.54
CA ASN A 307 16.47 1.65 11.90
C ASN A 307 17.46 1.94 10.74
N GLY A 308 17.66 3.21 10.38
CA GLY A 308 18.50 3.63 9.26
C GLY A 308 17.88 3.38 7.88
N ALA A 309 18.28 4.19 6.89
CA ALA A 309 17.76 4.11 5.51
C ALA A 309 18.57 3.16 4.58
N GLN A 310 19.65 2.55 5.06
CA GLN A 310 20.54 1.71 4.24
C GLN A 310 20.10 0.24 4.20
N GLY A 311 20.59 -0.53 3.22
CA GLY A 311 20.40 -1.99 3.16
C GLY A 311 19.03 -2.44 2.64
N PHE A 312 18.17 -1.52 2.19
CA PHE A 312 16.94 -1.86 1.49
C PHE A 312 17.20 -2.26 0.04
N GLU A 313 16.66 -3.41 -0.36
CA GLU A 313 16.72 -3.91 -1.73
C GLU A 313 15.37 -3.73 -2.41
N HIS A 314 15.37 -3.25 -3.64
CA HIS A 314 14.18 -3.23 -4.50
C HIS A 314 14.08 -4.57 -5.24
N GLY A 315 12.86 -5.05 -5.51
CA GLY A 315 12.66 -6.13 -6.47
C GLY A 315 13.20 -5.68 -7.83
N SER A 316 14.35 -6.18 -8.25
CA SER A 316 15.06 -5.72 -9.45
C SER A 316 14.23 -5.93 -10.70
N GLU A 317 13.95 -4.88 -11.47
CA GLU A 317 13.57 -5.02 -12.88
C GLU A 317 14.78 -5.55 -13.67
N HIS A 318 14.92 -6.87 -13.75
CA HIS A 318 15.71 -7.47 -14.82
C HIS A 318 14.77 -7.87 -15.96
N GLY A 319 14.39 -6.85 -16.73
CA GLY A 319 14.14 -7.05 -18.14
C GLY A 319 15.37 -7.70 -18.77
N SER A 320 15.16 -8.76 -19.53
CA SER A 320 16.18 -9.47 -20.31
C SER A 320 16.86 -8.53 -21.30
N GLY A 321 17.88 -7.81 -20.85
CA GLY A 321 18.85 -7.15 -21.71
C GLY A 321 19.69 -8.22 -22.38
N LYS A 322 19.37 -8.54 -23.64
CA LYS A 322 20.23 -9.34 -24.52
C LYS A 322 21.67 -8.82 -24.39
N ARG A 323 22.59 -9.67 -23.94
CA ARG A 323 24.03 -9.43 -24.10
C ARG A 323 24.31 -9.19 -25.58
N PRO A 324 25.07 -8.15 -25.97
CA PRO A 324 25.64 -8.11 -27.30
C PRO A 324 26.58 -9.32 -27.42
N GLN A 325 26.30 -10.21 -28.38
CA GLN A 325 27.33 -11.14 -28.82
C GLN A 325 28.43 -10.31 -29.44
N LEU A 326 29.62 -10.31 -28.83
CA LEU A 326 30.83 -9.92 -29.53
C LEU A 326 31.04 -10.98 -30.63
N GLY A 327 30.78 -10.57 -31.87
CA GLY A 327 31.21 -11.32 -33.05
C GLY A 327 32.73 -11.32 -33.10
N SER A 328 33.31 -12.51 -33.08
CA SER A 328 34.66 -12.76 -33.53
C SER A 328 34.68 -12.72 -35.06
N ASN A 329 35.41 -11.77 -35.62
CA ASN A 329 36.09 -11.90 -36.91
C ASN A 329 37.58 -11.75 -36.63
#